data_AF-A0A1Y2WJ48-F1
#
_entry.id   AF-A0A1Y2WJ48-F1
#
_cell.length_a   1.000
_cell.length_b   1.000
_cell.length_c   1.000
_cell.angle_alpha   90.00
_cell.angle_beta   90.00
_cell.angle_gamma   90.00
#
_symmetry.space_group_name_H-M   'P 1'
#
loop_
_entity.id
_entity.type
_entity.pdbx_description
1 polymer ?
#
loop_
_entity_poly.entity_id
_entity_poly.type
_entity_poly.pdbx_seq_one_letter_code
_entity_poly.pdbx_strand_id
1 'polypeptide(L)'
;MLLPITDLGRSKGLQFRPLNKIAFYFFVANFLVLMQLGAKHVESPFIEFGQISTVLYFSHFVLIVPVLSIIENTLIDINSGACRQKLI
;
A
#
# COMPACT_ATOMS: atom_id res chain seq x y z
N MET A 1 -10.60 -13.37 4.66
CA MET A 1 -10.45 -13.95 3.30
C MET A 1 -10.71 -12.87 2.23
N LEU A 2 -9.91 -11.80 2.19
CA LEU A 2 -9.99 -10.75 1.15
C LEU A 2 -8.64 -10.48 0.47
N LEU A 3 -7.54 -10.87 1.12
CA LEU A 3 -6.16 -10.81 0.61
C LEU A 3 -5.96 -11.34 -0.82
N PRO A 4 -6.56 -12.47 -1.26
CA PRO A 4 -6.29 -12.98 -2.60
C PRO A 4 -7.02 -12.23 -3.73
N ILE A 5 -8.00 -11.38 -3.43
CA ILE A 5 -8.82 -10.71 -4.47
C ILE A 5 -8.21 -9.35 -4.85
N THR A 6 -7.44 -8.73 -3.94
CA THR A 6 -6.80 -7.42 -4.18
C THR A 6 -5.45 -7.52 -4.89
N ASP A 7 -4.84 -8.71 -4.97
CA ASP A 7 -3.55 -8.92 -5.64
C ASP A 7 -3.74 -9.15 -7.15
N LEU A 8 -4.11 -8.09 -7.88
CA LEU A 8 -4.19 -8.06 -9.36
C LEU A 8 -2.79 -7.96 -10.03
N GLY A 9 -1.79 -8.66 -9.49
CA GLY A 9 -0.42 -8.68 -10.01
C GLY A 9 -0.15 -9.90 -10.88
N ARG A 10 0.30 -9.72 -12.13
CA ARG A 10 0.71 -10.85 -13.02
C ARG A 10 1.93 -11.63 -12.51
N SER A 11 2.68 -11.10 -11.55
CA SER A 11 3.82 -11.74 -10.88
C SER A 11 3.61 -11.80 -9.37
N LYS A 12 3.55 -13.02 -8.83
CA LYS A 12 3.21 -13.36 -7.42
C LYS A 12 4.28 -12.99 -6.37
N GLY A 13 5.29 -12.21 -6.73
CA GLY A 13 6.42 -11.94 -5.85
C GLY A 13 6.45 -10.51 -5.36
N LEU A 14 6.32 -10.29 -4.05
CA LEU A 14 6.60 -9.02 -3.39
C LEU A 14 8.04 -8.51 -3.65
N GLN A 15 8.93 -9.39 -4.10
CA GLN A 15 10.30 -9.06 -4.52
C GLN A 15 10.36 -8.35 -5.88
N PHE A 16 9.35 -8.50 -6.73
CA PHE A 16 9.26 -7.82 -8.03
C PHE A 16 8.42 -6.54 -7.96
N ARG A 17 7.97 -6.15 -6.75
CA ARG A 17 7.04 -5.05 -6.51
C ARG A 17 7.55 -4.02 -5.47
N PRO A 18 8.61 -3.23 -5.80
CA PRO A 18 9.27 -2.35 -4.84
C PRO A 18 8.36 -1.25 -4.28
N LEU A 19 7.41 -0.73 -5.05
CA LEU A 19 6.50 0.33 -4.59
C LEU A 19 5.51 -0.23 -3.57
N ASN A 20 5.00 -1.43 -3.80
CA ASN A 20 4.07 -2.07 -2.87
C ASN A 20 4.74 -2.41 -1.52
N LYS A 21 6.03 -2.76 -1.56
CA LYS A 21 6.84 -2.99 -0.34
C LYS A 21 6.98 -1.72 0.50
N ILE A 22 7.26 -0.57 -0.11
CA ILE A 22 7.38 0.72 0.61
C ILE A 22 6.04 1.10 1.25
N ALA A 23 4.93 0.96 0.51
CA ALA A 23 3.60 1.27 1.02
C ALA A 23 3.17 0.35 2.18
N PHE A 24 3.63 -0.89 2.20
CA PHE A 24 3.44 -1.80 3.32
C PHE A 24 4.20 -1.33 4.57
N TYR A 25 5.47 -0.94 4.44
CA TYR A 25 6.23 -0.40 5.59
C TYR A 25 5.63 0.91 6.12
N PHE A 26 5.13 1.78 5.24
CA PHE A 26 4.43 3.00 5.64
C PHE A 26 3.14 2.70 6.43
N PHE A 27 2.40 1.67 6.03
CA PHE A 27 1.23 1.20 6.74
C PHE A 27 1.57 0.61 8.11
N VAL A 28 2.60 -0.23 8.18
CA VAL A 28 3.09 -0.78 9.47
C VAL A 28 3.53 0.35 10.41
N ALA A 29 4.24 1.37 9.90
CA ALA A 29 4.62 2.54 10.69
C ALA A 29 3.41 3.31 11.23
N ASN A 30 2.39 3.55 10.40
CA ASN A 30 1.12 4.16 10.85
C ASN A 30 0.46 3.34 11.96
N PHE A 31 0.45 2.01 11.82
CA PHE A 31 -0.13 1.11 12.82
C PHE A 31 0.61 1.16 14.16
N LEU A 32 1.94 1.26 14.14
CA LEU A 32 2.74 1.42 15.36
C LEU A 32 2.47 2.78 16.04
N VAL A 33 2.33 3.87 15.27
CA VAL A 33 1.97 5.19 15.82
C VAL A 33 0.57 5.15 16.44
N LEU A 34 -0.40 4.56 15.76
CA LEU A 34 -1.76 4.30 16.25
C LEU A 34 -1.75 3.52 17.58
N MET A 35 -0.97 2.44 17.65
CA MET A 35 -0.84 1.62 18.85
C MET A 35 -0.32 2.44 20.04
N GLN A 36 0.70 3.28 19.80
CA GLN A 36 1.25 4.15 20.83
C GLN A 36 0.25 5.23 21.28
N LEU A 37 -0.55 5.75 20.34
CA LEU A 37 -1.61 6.72 20.62
C LEU A 37 -2.77 6.11 21.41
N GLY A 38 -3.12 4.86 21.13
CA GLY A 38 -4.18 4.12 21.83
C GLY A 38 -3.84 3.80 23.29
N ALA A 39 -2.55 3.80 23.65
CA ALA A 39 -2.10 3.64 25.04
C ALA A 39 -2.10 4.96 25.85
N LYS A 40 -2.39 6.10 25.21
CA LYS A 40 -2.53 7.40 25.88
C LYS A 40 -3.98 7.65 26.27
N HIS A 41 -4.18 8.43 27.34
CA HIS A 41 -5.52 8.81 27.79
C HIS A 41 -6.24 9.58 26.67
N VAL A 42 -7.54 9.34 26.54
CA VAL A 42 -8.39 9.95 25.51
C VAL A 42 -8.63 11.42 25.89
N GLU A 43 -7.65 12.26 25.58
CA GLU A 43 -7.76 13.71 25.63
C GLU A 43 -7.81 14.27 24.20
N SER A 44 -8.53 15.37 24.02
CA SER A 44 -8.40 16.16 22.78
C SER A 44 -6.95 16.64 22.69
N PRO A 45 -6.19 16.38 21.58
CA PRO A 45 -6.64 16.12 20.21
C PRO A 45 -6.52 14.65 19.71
N PHE A 46 -6.25 13.67 20.58
CA PHE A 46 -5.94 12.29 20.17
C PHE A 46 -7.14 11.54 19.55
N ILE A 47 -8.37 11.96 19.86
CA ILE A 47 -9.61 11.41 19.27
C ILE A 47 -9.64 11.65 17.76
N GLU A 48 -9.37 12.88 17.33
CA GLU A 48 -9.36 13.27 15.91
C GLU A 48 -8.29 12.50 15.12
N PHE A 49 -7.09 12.35 15.70
CA PHE A 49 -6.02 11.54 15.11
C PHE A 49 -6.39 10.06 15.00
N GLY A 50 -7.14 9.51 15.97
CA GLY A 50 -7.67 8.15 15.91
C GLY A 50 -8.70 7.96 14.79
N GLN A 51 -9.59 8.93 14.60
CA GLN A 51 -10.57 8.90 13.51
C GLN A 51 -9.89 8.99 12.13
N ILE A 52 -8.97 9.94 11.94
CA ILE A 52 -8.21 10.07 10.69
C ILE A 52 -7.42 8.78 10.40
N SER A 53 -6.82 8.19 11.42
CA SER A 53 -6.03 6.97 11.26
C SER A 53 -6.86 5.74 10.91
N THR A 54 -8.08 5.61 11.45
CA THR A 54 -8.99 4.52 11.06
C THR A 54 -9.49 4.66 9.62
N VAL A 55 -9.79 5.89 9.18
CA VAL A 55 -10.11 6.16 7.77
C VAL A 55 -8.93 5.83 6.85
N LEU A 56 -7.71 6.22 7.23
CA LEU A 56 -6.49 5.89 6.49
C LEU A 56 -6.25 4.38 6.43
N TYR A 57 -6.49 3.66 7.52
CA TYR A 57 -6.34 2.21 7.58
C TYR A 57 -7.25 1.49 6.57
N PHE A 58 -8.54 1.83 6.53
CA PHE A 58 -9.47 1.24 5.56
C PHE A 58 -9.16 1.68 4.12
N SER A 59 -8.82 2.96 3.92
CA SER A 59 -8.46 3.50 2.61
C SER A 59 -7.20 2.86 2.03
N HIS A 60 -6.26 2.43 2.89
CA HIS A 60 -5.06 1.73 2.43
C HIS A 60 -5.40 0.44 1.69
N PHE A 61 -6.20 -0.43 2.29
CA PHE A 61 -6.57 -1.70 1.67
C PHE A 61 -7.47 -1.54 0.44
N VAL A 62 -8.39 -0.57 0.45
CA VAL A 62 -9.38 -0.41 -0.62
C VAL A 62 -8.84 0.41 -1.80
N LEU A 63 -8.04 1.44 -1.57
CA LEU A 63 -7.58 2.37 -2.60
C LEU A 63 -6.08 2.25 -2.87
N ILE A 64 -5.25 2.31 -1.84
CA ILE A 64 -3.78 2.37 -2.03
C ILE A 64 -3.26 1.09 -2.65
N VAL A 65 -3.69 -0.08 -2.16
CA VAL A 65 -3.26 -1.38 -2.70
C VAL A 65 -3.58 -1.54 -4.21
N PRO A 66 -4.83 -1.35 -4.69
CA PRO A 66 -5.11 -1.50 -6.11
C PRO A 66 -4.45 -0.41 -6.97
N VAL A 67 -4.39 0.83 -6.49
CA VAL A 67 -3.73 1.92 -7.25
C VAL A 67 -2.25 1.65 -7.45
N LEU A 68 -1.53 1.27 -6.38
CA LEU A 68 -0.11 0.90 -6.49
C LEU A 68 0.09 -0.33 -7.38
N SER A 69 -0.80 -1.31 -7.29
CA SER A 69 -0.78 -2.48 -8.17
C SER A 69 -0.91 -2.09 -9.65
N ILE A 70 -1.79 -1.14 -10.00
CA ILE A 70 -1.96 -0.66 -11.38
C ILE A 70 -0.73 0.14 -11.84
N ILE A 71 -0.24 1.07 -11.01
CA ILE A 71 0.93 1.90 -11.33
C ILE A 71 2.14 1.01 -11.64
N GLU A 72 2.38 0.02 -10.78
CA GLU A 72 3.55 -0.82 -10.92
C GLU A 72 3.41 -1.82 -12.07
N ASN A 73 2.21 -2.32 -12.34
CA ASN A 73 1.93 -3.10 -13.56
C ASN A 73 2.23 -2.27 -14.82
N THR A 74 1.87 -0.98 -14.83
CA THR A 74 2.10 -0.07 -15.96
C THR A 74 3.60 0.20 -16.15
N LEU A 75 4.35 0.42 -15.07
CA LEU A 75 5.81 0.61 -15.12
C LEU A 75 6.53 -0.62 -15.69
N ILE A 76 6.11 -1.83 -15.28
CA ILE A 76 6.68 -3.08 -15.79
C ILE A 76 6.35 -3.27 -17.27
N ASP A 77 5.13 -2.94 -17.70
CA ASP A 77 4.71 -3.05 -19.11
C ASP A 77 5.50 -2.08 -20.01
N ILE A 78 5.67 -0.83 -19.59
CA ILE A 78 6.49 0.17 -20.32
C ILE A 78 7.94 -0.31 -20.48
N ASN A 79 8.55 -0.81 -19.40
CA ASN A 79 9.93 -1.31 -19.45
C ASN A 79 10.06 -2.55 -20.34
N SER A 80 9.04 -3.42 -20.35
CA SER A 80 9.00 -4.62 -21.19
C SER A 80 8.79 -4.29 -22.67
N GLY A 81 8.00 -3.26 -22.99
CA GLY A 81 7.81 -2.72 -24.35
C GLY A 81 9.08 -2.09 -24.90
N ALA A 82 9.81 -1.32 -24.09
CA ALA A 82 11.10 -0.72 -24.46
C ALA A 82 12.18 -1.79 -24.76
N CYS A 83 12.20 -2.90 -24.03
CA CYS A 83 13.12 -4.02 -24.28
C CYS A 83 12.83 -4.72 -25.61
N ARG A 84 11.55 -4.86 -25.98
CA ARG A 84 11.13 -5.51 -27.23
C ARG A 84 11.49 -4.69 -28.48
N GLN A 85 11.42 -3.36 -28.39
CA GLN A 85 11.85 -2.47 -29.48
C GLN A 85 13.37 -2.46 -29.70
N LYS A 86 14.16 -2.83 -28.69
CA LYS A 86 15.63 -2.84 -28.75
C LYS A 86 16.22 -4.11 -29.38
N LEU A 87 15.37 -5.10 -29.68
CA LEU A 87 15.75 -6.40 -30.27
C LEU A 87 15.32 -6.54 -31.74
N ILE A 88 14.84 -5.46 -32.38
CA ILE A 88 14.48 -5.39 -33.80
C ILE A 88 15.34 -4.33 -34.48
#